data_AF-A0A674H1W4-F1
#
_entry.id   AF-A0A674H1W4-F1
#
_cell.length_a   1.000
_cell.length_b   1.000
_cell.length_c   1.000
_cell.angle_alpha   90.00
_cell.angle_beta   90.00
_cell.angle_gamma   90.00
#
_symmetry.space_group_name_H-M   'P 1'
#
loop_
_entity.id
_entity.type
_entity.pdbx_description
1 polymer ?
#
loop_
_entity_poly.entity_id
_entity_poly.type
_entity_poly.pdbx_seq_one_letter_code
_entity_poly.pdbx_strand_id
1 'polypeptide(L)'
;MGARGGGVGGSAAGSAQGRGRARRARLGLEPTGRMSRFLNVLRSWLVMVSVIAAGNTLQSFRDHGFLSEKLYTASPGLVNGLQARTFGVWTLLSSVIRCLCAIDIRNRTLYHITLFTFFLALAHFLSEVFIYHTAALTIGVMAPLMVASFSIMGMLIGLQYLEVEALSQNKKKK
;
A
#
# COMPACT_ATOMS: atom_id res chain seq x y z
N MET A 1 -3.91 -4.71 -88.30
CA MET A 1 -2.95 -5.29 -87.34
C MET A 1 -2.52 -4.17 -86.41
N GLY A 2 -2.88 -4.21 -85.12
CA GLY A 2 -2.53 -3.16 -84.13
C GLY A 2 -3.56 -3.04 -83.02
N ALA A 3 -3.28 -3.69 -81.88
CA ALA A 3 -4.21 -3.99 -80.79
C ALA A 3 -4.46 -2.81 -79.83
N ARG A 4 -5.66 -2.84 -79.20
CA ARG A 4 -6.03 -2.09 -78.00
C ARG A 4 -5.47 -2.77 -76.74
N GLY A 5 -5.05 -1.97 -75.76
CA GLY A 5 -4.87 -2.32 -74.35
C GLY A 5 -4.32 -1.09 -73.61
N GLY A 6 -4.81 -0.61 -72.46
CA GLY A 6 -5.70 -1.17 -71.46
C GLY A 6 -4.97 -1.24 -70.10
N GLY A 7 -5.20 -0.26 -69.22
CA GLY A 7 -4.94 -0.34 -67.77
C GLY A 7 -3.52 0.03 -67.30
N VAL A 8 -3.24 0.41 -66.05
CA VAL A 8 -4.03 0.54 -64.81
C VAL A 8 -3.26 1.51 -63.89
N GLY A 9 -3.97 2.40 -63.21
CA GLY A 9 -3.41 3.25 -62.15
C GLY A 9 -3.00 2.45 -60.91
N GLY A 10 -1.73 2.57 -60.52
CA GLY A 10 -1.17 2.00 -59.30
C GLY A 10 -1.57 2.81 -58.07
N SER A 11 -2.33 2.16 -57.19
CA SER A 11 -2.87 2.66 -55.93
C SER A 11 -1.78 3.02 -54.90
N ALA A 12 -1.72 4.29 -54.51
CA ALA A 12 -0.88 4.82 -53.41
C ALA A 12 -1.66 4.89 -52.07
N ALA A 13 -2.56 3.95 -51.80
CA ALA A 13 -3.47 4.00 -50.64
C ALA A 13 -3.08 3.10 -49.45
N GLY A 14 -1.86 2.54 -49.41
CA GLY A 14 -1.45 1.55 -48.41
C GLY A 14 -0.77 2.09 -47.13
N SER A 15 -0.29 3.33 -47.09
CA SER A 15 0.68 3.77 -46.06
C SER A 15 0.12 4.68 -44.95
N ALA A 16 -1.14 5.12 -45.04
CA ALA A 16 -1.78 5.99 -44.05
C ALA A 16 -2.52 5.19 -42.95
N GLN A 17 -3.09 4.03 -43.30
CA GLN A 17 -3.95 3.25 -42.39
C GLN A 17 -3.16 2.50 -41.30
N GLY A 18 -1.92 2.10 -41.58
CA GLY A 18 -1.00 1.50 -40.58
C GLY A 18 -0.48 2.50 -39.54
N ARG A 19 -0.24 3.75 -39.96
CA ARG A 19 0.23 4.83 -39.06
C ARG A 19 -0.86 5.34 -38.11
N GLY A 20 -2.12 5.31 -38.56
CA GLY A 20 -3.27 5.63 -37.71
C GLY A 20 -3.49 4.65 -36.56
N ARG A 21 -3.31 3.34 -36.78
CA ARG A 21 -3.42 2.30 -35.73
C ARG A 21 -2.28 2.39 -34.70
N ALA A 22 -1.05 2.63 -35.14
CA ALA A 22 0.09 2.83 -34.24
C ALA A 22 -0.01 4.13 -33.41
N ARG A 23 -0.70 5.15 -33.92
CA ARG A 23 -0.94 6.41 -33.21
C ARG A 23 -2.16 6.34 -32.28
N ARG A 24 -3.19 5.54 -32.61
CA ARG A 24 -4.32 5.23 -31.71
C ARG A 24 -3.91 4.37 -30.52
N ALA A 25 -2.94 3.48 -30.68
CA ALA A 25 -2.32 2.76 -29.56
C ALA A 25 -1.56 3.67 -28.59
N ARG A 26 -1.18 4.89 -29.03
CA ARG A 26 -0.45 5.89 -28.24
C ARG A 26 -1.35 6.94 -27.57
N LEU A 27 -2.67 6.87 -27.82
CA LEU A 27 -3.70 7.73 -27.24
C LEU A 27 -4.60 7.00 -26.23
N GLY A 28 -4.42 5.69 -26.07
CA GLY A 28 -4.81 5.01 -24.85
C GLY A 28 -3.75 5.33 -23.80
N LEU A 29 -4.10 6.20 -22.86
CA LEU A 29 -3.46 6.28 -21.54
C LEU A 29 -2.67 5.00 -21.23
N GLU A 30 -1.34 5.08 -21.21
CA GLU A 30 -0.45 4.07 -20.63
C GLU A 30 0.01 4.50 -19.21
N PRO A 31 -0.91 4.72 -18.23
CA PRO A 31 -0.53 4.89 -16.83
C PRO A 31 -0.21 3.53 -16.20
N THR A 32 -0.51 2.41 -16.87
CA THR A 32 -0.45 1.04 -16.35
C THR A 32 0.93 0.69 -15.78
N GLY A 33 2.00 1.04 -16.48
CA GLY A 33 3.37 0.73 -16.06
C GLY A 33 3.90 1.56 -14.89
N ARG A 34 3.40 2.78 -14.66
CA ARG A 34 3.76 3.59 -13.48
C ARG A 34 2.91 3.19 -12.26
N MET A 35 1.63 2.91 -12.50
CA MET A 35 0.67 2.46 -11.49
C MET A 35 1.11 1.13 -10.86
N SER A 36 1.49 0.15 -11.70
CA SER A 36 1.94 -1.16 -11.23
C SER A 36 3.21 -1.08 -10.40
N ARG A 37 4.16 -0.21 -10.78
CA ARG A 37 5.39 0.03 -10.02
C ARG A 37 5.10 0.57 -8.63
N PHE A 38 4.21 1.55 -8.50
CA PHE A 38 3.84 2.09 -7.19
C PHE A 38 3.19 1.04 -6.30
N LEU A 39 2.21 0.28 -6.83
CA LEU A 39 1.57 -0.78 -6.06
C LEU A 39 2.58 -1.86 -5.63
N ASN A 40 3.56 -2.20 -6.46
CA ASN A 40 4.62 -3.13 -6.08
C ASN A 40 5.53 -2.57 -4.97
N VAL A 41 5.86 -1.29 -5.01
CA VAL A 41 6.60 -0.63 -3.92
C VAL A 41 5.76 -0.65 -2.63
N LEU A 42 4.47 -0.36 -2.71
CA LEU A 42 3.56 -0.42 -1.57
C LEU A 42 3.44 -1.84 -1.00
N ARG A 43 3.37 -2.87 -1.85
CA ARG A 43 3.38 -4.27 -1.43
C ARG A 43 4.66 -4.60 -0.67
N SER A 44 5.82 -4.26 -1.22
CA SER A 44 7.12 -4.49 -0.56
C SER A 44 7.23 -3.73 0.76
N TRP A 45 6.72 -2.49 0.81
CA TRP A 45 6.64 -1.69 2.03
C TRP A 45 5.80 -2.37 3.11
N LEU A 46 4.60 -2.85 2.77
CA LEU A 46 3.72 -3.57 3.70
C LEU A 46 4.39 -4.82 4.25
N VAL A 47 5.06 -5.62 3.41
CA VAL A 47 5.80 -6.80 3.85
C VAL A 47 6.92 -6.43 4.82
N MET A 48 7.71 -5.40 4.51
CA MET A 48 8.78 -4.94 5.40
C MET A 48 8.24 -4.53 6.77
N VAL A 49 7.16 -3.74 6.80
CA VAL A 49 6.51 -3.31 8.06
C VAL A 49 5.94 -4.51 8.82
N SER A 50 5.38 -5.52 8.13
CA SER A 50 4.93 -6.76 8.76
C SER A 50 6.06 -7.54 9.42
N VAL A 51 7.21 -7.66 8.75
CA VAL A 51 8.39 -8.37 9.30
C VAL A 51 8.91 -7.67 10.55
N ILE A 52 9.05 -6.34 10.49
CA ILE A 52 9.47 -5.53 11.65
C ILE A 52 8.48 -5.72 12.80
N ALA A 53 7.17 -5.64 12.52
CA ALA A 53 6.13 -5.83 13.52
C ALA A 53 6.17 -7.23 14.16
N ALA A 54 6.40 -8.29 13.36
CA ALA A 54 6.55 -9.65 13.88
C ALA A 54 7.79 -9.79 14.77
N GLY A 55 8.89 -9.12 14.42
CA GLY A 55 10.08 -9.03 15.27
C GLY A 55 9.80 -8.31 16.60
N ASN A 56 9.01 -7.23 16.57
CA ASN A 56 8.60 -6.52 17.78
C ASN A 56 7.67 -7.38 18.66
N THR A 57 6.76 -8.13 18.07
CA THR A 57 5.96 -9.12 18.80
C THR A 57 6.86 -10.08 19.58
N LEU A 58 7.84 -10.69 18.92
CA LEU A 58 8.74 -11.65 19.57
C LEU A 58 9.50 -11.03 20.75
N GLN A 59 9.93 -9.77 20.62
CA GLN A 59 10.54 -9.02 21.70
C GLN A 59 9.57 -8.82 22.87
N SER A 60 8.31 -8.43 22.61
CA SER A 60 7.29 -8.25 23.67
C SER A 60 6.95 -9.54 24.43
N PHE A 61 7.14 -10.71 23.83
CA PHE A 61 6.96 -12.01 24.51
C PHE A 61 8.18 -12.45 25.32
N ARG A 62 9.40 -12.02 24.95
CA ARG A 62 10.64 -12.40 25.64
C ARG A 62 11.02 -11.42 26.75
N ASP A 63 10.83 -10.13 26.50
CA ASP A 63 11.24 -9.08 27.41
C ASP A 63 10.14 -8.02 27.53
N HIS A 64 9.48 -8.03 28.69
CA HIS A 64 8.39 -7.11 29.02
C HIS A 64 8.91 -5.69 29.28
N GLY A 65 10.20 -5.53 29.65
CA GLY A 65 10.82 -4.24 29.94
C GLY A 65 11.02 -3.37 28.70
N PHE A 66 11.06 -3.99 27.51
CA PHE A 66 11.18 -3.26 26.24
C PHE A 66 10.06 -2.22 26.05
N LEU A 67 8.81 -2.54 26.45
CA LEU A 67 7.68 -1.64 26.25
C LEU A 67 7.67 -0.48 27.24
N SER A 68 8.02 -0.73 28.51
CA SER A 68 8.15 0.33 29.51
C SER A 68 9.33 1.26 29.21
N GLU A 69 10.44 0.73 28.71
CA GLU A 69 11.65 1.52 28.41
C GLU A 69 11.59 2.29 27.09
N LYS A 70 10.82 1.83 26.10
CA LYS A 70 10.81 2.43 24.76
C LYS A 70 9.51 3.15 24.41
N LEU A 71 8.39 2.75 25.00
CA LEU A 71 7.06 3.16 24.56
C LEU A 71 6.30 3.91 25.67
N TYR A 72 6.26 3.34 26.87
CA TYR A 72 5.53 3.85 28.02
C TYR A 72 6.44 4.48 29.07
N THR A 73 7.39 5.28 28.61
CA THR A 73 8.50 5.80 29.41
C THR A 73 8.06 6.74 30.53
N ALA A 74 6.87 7.34 30.44
CA ALA A 74 6.37 8.27 31.46
C ALA A 74 5.63 7.56 32.60
N SER A 75 5.27 6.28 32.44
CA SER A 75 4.64 5.48 33.50
C SER A 75 5.03 3.99 33.38
N PRO A 76 6.33 3.67 33.55
CA PRO A 76 6.85 2.32 33.33
C PRO A 76 6.23 1.27 34.27
N GLY A 77 5.74 1.67 35.45
CA GLY A 77 5.10 0.78 36.42
C GLY A 77 3.71 0.27 36.02
N LEU A 78 3.08 0.85 34.99
CA LEU A 78 1.78 0.38 34.47
C LEU A 78 1.92 -0.82 33.51
N VAL A 79 3.10 -0.97 32.90
CA VAL A 79 3.37 -2.05 31.96
C VAL A 79 3.78 -3.30 32.73
N ASN A 80 2.88 -4.28 32.74
CA ASN A 80 3.17 -5.60 33.28
C ASN A 80 3.32 -6.63 32.14
N GLY A 81 3.81 -7.83 32.48
CA GLY A 81 4.03 -8.90 31.49
C GLY A 81 2.76 -9.37 30.77
N LEU A 82 1.56 -9.14 31.31
CA LEU A 82 0.31 -9.42 30.61
C LEU A 82 0.04 -8.36 29.53
N GLN A 83 0.18 -7.07 29.86
CA GLN A 83 0.04 -5.99 28.88
C GLN A 83 1.05 -6.13 27.73
N ALA A 84 2.30 -6.49 28.05
CA ALA A 84 3.32 -6.71 27.04
C ALA A 84 2.94 -7.79 26.02
N ARG A 85 2.39 -8.92 26.50
CA ARG A 85 1.90 -10.00 25.64
C ARG A 85 0.68 -9.58 24.83
N THR A 86 -0.26 -8.85 25.42
CA THR A 86 -1.44 -8.32 24.71
C THR A 86 -1.03 -7.37 23.59
N PHE A 87 -0.12 -6.44 23.85
CA PHE A 87 0.45 -5.57 22.83
C PHE A 87 1.17 -6.36 21.73
N GLY A 88 1.92 -7.40 22.12
CA GLY A 88 2.56 -8.32 21.19
C GLY A 88 1.58 -9.02 20.26
N VAL A 89 0.48 -9.58 20.79
CA VAL A 89 -0.58 -10.23 19.99
C VAL A 89 -1.28 -9.23 19.07
N TRP A 90 -1.59 -8.03 19.56
CA TRP A 90 -2.19 -6.97 18.74
C TRP A 90 -1.29 -6.55 17.57
N THR A 91 0.02 -6.45 17.83
CA THR A 91 1.04 -6.16 16.82
C THR A 91 1.15 -7.31 15.80
N LEU A 92 1.09 -8.56 16.27
CA LEU A 92 1.13 -9.75 15.41
C LEU A 92 -0.09 -9.82 14.49
N LEU A 93 -1.29 -9.60 15.04
CA LEU A 93 -2.52 -9.56 14.26
C LEU A 93 -2.42 -8.51 13.14
N SER A 94 -1.92 -7.32 13.49
CA SER A 94 -1.71 -6.25 12.51
C SER A 94 -0.65 -6.63 11.46
N SER A 95 0.41 -7.37 11.83
CA SER A 95 1.41 -7.91 10.91
C SER A 95 0.80 -8.92 9.91
N VAL A 96 -0.02 -9.86 10.41
CA VAL A 96 -0.72 -10.85 9.57
C VAL A 96 -1.64 -10.16 8.57
N ILE A 97 -2.47 -9.21 9.03
CA ILE A 97 -3.38 -8.44 8.15
C ILE A 97 -2.60 -7.74 7.03
N ARG A 98 -1.49 -7.07 7.37
CA ARG A 98 -0.63 -6.40 6.39
C ARG A 98 0.00 -7.36 5.39
N CYS A 99 0.42 -8.55 5.83
CA CYS A 99 0.92 -9.60 4.93
C CYS A 99 -0.18 -10.10 3.97
N LEU A 100 -1.38 -10.38 4.49
CA LEU A 100 -2.52 -10.80 3.66
C LEU A 100 -2.88 -9.73 2.63
N CYS A 101 -2.91 -8.46 3.02
CA CYS A 101 -3.11 -7.34 2.10
C CYS A 101 -1.95 -7.18 1.11
N ALA A 102 -0.71 -7.47 1.49
CA ALA A 102 0.41 -7.42 0.57
C ALA A 102 0.32 -8.53 -0.50
N ILE A 103 -0.16 -9.72 -0.13
CA ILE A 103 -0.41 -10.83 -1.06
C ILE A 103 -1.52 -10.43 -2.05
N ASP A 104 -2.67 -9.98 -1.53
CA ASP A 104 -3.84 -9.60 -2.32
C ASP A 104 -4.19 -8.11 -2.17
N ILE A 105 -3.31 -7.24 -2.69
CA ILE A 105 -3.47 -5.79 -2.59
C ILE A 105 -4.68 -5.23 -3.35
N ARG A 106 -5.25 -6.01 -4.26
CA ARG A 106 -6.43 -5.61 -5.05
C ARG A 106 -7.74 -5.91 -4.33
N ASN A 107 -7.70 -6.75 -3.28
CA ASN A 107 -8.85 -7.00 -2.44
C ASN A 107 -9.19 -5.78 -1.60
N ARG A 108 -10.29 -5.10 -1.98
CA ARG A 108 -10.74 -3.87 -1.34
C ARG A 108 -10.98 -4.08 0.15
N THR A 109 -11.54 -5.21 0.58
CA THR A 109 -11.83 -5.47 1.99
C THR A 109 -10.55 -5.53 2.82
N LEU A 110 -9.56 -6.34 2.39
CA LEU A 110 -8.27 -6.43 3.07
C LEU A 110 -7.53 -5.09 3.08
N TYR A 111 -7.63 -4.33 2.00
CA TYR A 111 -7.02 -3.02 1.88
C TYR A 111 -7.57 -2.01 2.91
N HIS A 112 -8.89 -1.91 3.02
CA HIS A 112 -9.52 -1.02 4.01
C HIS A 112 -9.22 -1.46 5.44
N ILE A 113 -9.31 -2.76 5.73
CA ILE A 113 -8.97 -3.29 7.06
C ILE A 113 -7.53 -2.93 7.43
N THR A 114 -6.59 -3.14 6.51
CA THR A 114 -5.17 -2.81 6.72
C THR A 114 -4.97 -1.31 6.94
N LEU A 115 -5.63 -0.46 6.15
CA LEU A 115 -5.60 0.99 6.34
C LEU A 115 -6.12 1.38 7.74
N PHE A 116 -7.23 0.78 8.18
CA PHE A 116 -7.76 1.01 9.53
C PHE A 116 -6.79 0.55 10.62
N THR A 117 -6.05 -0.54 10.43
CA THR A 117 -5.03 -0.94 11.43
C THR A 117 -3.94 0.11 11.61
N PHE A 118 -3.57 0.84 10.55
CA PHE A 118 -2.62 1.94 10.67
C PHE A 118 -3.23 3.18 11.34
N PHE A 119 -4.50 3.50 11.05
CA PHE A 119 -5.21 4.56 11.76
C PHE A 119 -5.34 4.26 13.26
N LEU A 120 -5.70 3.04 13.63
CA LEU A 120 -5.77 2.61 15.03
C LEU A 120 -4.41 2.70 15.72
N ALA A 121 -3.34 2.28 15.05
CA ALA A 121 -1.99 2.44 15.58
C ALA A 121 -1.63 3.91 15.80
N LEU A 122 -1.89 4.77 14.81
CA LEU A 122 -1.61 6.21 14.92
C LEU A 122 -2.43 6.85 16.06
N ALA A 123 -3.73 6.57 16.12
CA ALA A 123 -4.63 7.08 17.15
C ALA A 123 -4.22 6.61 18.56
N HIS A 124 -3.87 5.33 18.71
CA HIS A 124 -3.36 4.77 19.96
C HIS A 124 -2.12 5.53 20.43
N PHE A 125 -1.07 5.62 19.60
CA PHE A 125 0.16 6.32 19.98
C PHE A 125 -0.04 7.82 20.23
N LEU A 126 -0.88 8.50 19.44
CA LEU A 126 -1.23 9.90 19.71
C LEU A 126 -1.96 10.04 21.05
N SER A 127 -2.91 9.15 21.37
CA SER A 127 -3.65 9.21 22.64
C SER A 127 -2.73 9.00 23.84
N GLU A 128 -1.75 8.10 23.75
CA GLU A 128 -0.79 7.84 24.83
C GLU A 128 0.14 9.04 25.08
N VAL A 129 0.45 9.81 24.03
CA VAL A 129 1.28 11.03 24.15
C VAL A 129 0.48 12.22 24.65
N PHE A 130 -0.70 12.49 24.07
CA PHE A 130 -1.43 13.74 24.26
C PHE A 130 -2.56 13.68 25.29
N ILE A 131 -3.16 12.50 25.51
CA ILE A 131 -4.33 12.35 26.38
C ILE A 131 -3.91 11.68 27.68
N TYR A 132 -3.31 10.49 27.58
CA TYR A 132 -2.96 9.70 28.76
C TYR A 132 -1.60 10.08 29.34
N HIS A 133 -0.74 10.75 28.56
CA HIS A 133 0.60 11.17 28.97
C HIS A 133 1.47 10.03 29.54
N THR A 134 1.20 8.79 29.14
CA THR A 134 1.93 7.58 29.55
C THR A 134 3.18 7.35 28.70
N ALA A 135 3.24 7.99 27.52
CA ALA A 135 4.32 7.93 26.56
C ALA A 135 4.94 9.32 26.35
N ALA A 136 6.26 9.45 26.51
CA ALA A 136 6.95 10.66 26.09
C ALA A 136 7.27 10.58 24.59
N LEU A 137 7.40 11.75 23.94
CA LEU A 137 7.72 11.86 22.51
C LEU A 137 9.20 11.50 22.24
N THR A 138 9.57 10.25 22.54
CA THR A 138 10.90 9.70 22.38
C THR A 138 11.04 9.04 21.00
N ILE A 139 12.28 8.70 20.63
CA ILE A 139 12.58 7.96 19.39
C ILE A 139 11.75 6.67 19.28
N GLY A 140 11.46 6.00 20.40
CA GLY A 140 10.70 4.76 20.45
C GLY A 140 9.23 4.92 20.06
N VAL A 141 8.60 6.06 20.35
CA VAL A 141 7.22 6.38 19.97
C VAL A 141 7.15 7.05 18.60
N MET A 142 8.16 7.86 18.26
CA MET A 142 8.23 8.54 16.97
C MET A 142 8.38 7.57 15.79
N ALA A 143 9.12 6.47 15.95
CA ALA A 143 9.29 5.49 14.88
C ALA A 143 7.95 4.84 14.44
N PRO A 144 7.12 4.27 15.34
CA PRO A 144 5.78 3.81 15.00
C PRO A 144 4.87 4.89 14.40
N LEU A 145 4.92 6.12 14.90
CA LEU A 145 4.12 7.23 14.38
C LEU A 145 4.47 7.58 12.93
N MET A 146 5.77 7.66 12.62
CA MET A 146 6.24 7.90 11.25
C MET A 146 5.85 6.75 10.33
N VAL A 147 6.09 5.50 10.75
CA VAL A 147 5.74 4.31 9.94
C VAL A 147 4.24 4.26 9.67
N ALA A 148 3.39 4.53 10.66
CA ALA A 148 1.94 4.57 10.49
C ALA A 148 1.53 5.69 9.52
N SER A 149 2.08 6.89 9.68
CA SER A 149 1.77 8.05 8.83
C SER A 149 2.15 7.83 7.37
N PHE A 150 3.36 7.35 7.10
CA PHE A 150 3.80 7.02 5.74
C PHE A 150 2.97 5.89 5.13
N SER A 151 2.60 4.89 5.92
CA SER A 151 1.77 3.77 5.46
C SER A 151 0.36 4.24 5.11
N ILE A 152 -0.26 5.09 5.93
CA ILE A 152 -1.57 5.69 5.63
C ILE A 152 -1.50 6.48 4.32
N MET A 153 -0.52 7.36 4.18
CA MET A 153 -0.37 8.18 2.97
C MET A 153 -0.17 7.30 1.73
N GLY A 154 0.73 6.32 1.79
CA GLY A 154 0.98 5.39 0.69
C GLY A 154 -0.26 4.56 0.34
N MET A 155 -1.02 4.14 1.34
CA MET A 155 -2.26 3.39 1.12
C MET A 155 -3.40 4.26 0.57
N LEU A 156 -3.53 5.52 0.98
CA LEU A 156 -4.55 6.41 0.40
C LEU A 156 -4.28 6.69 -1.08
N ILE A 157 -3.01 6.94 -1.44
CA ILE A 157 -2.59 7.09 -2.84
C ILE A 157 -2.86 5.79 -3.62
N GLY A 158 -2.51 4.63 -3.04
CA GLY A 158 -2.80 3.33 -3.65
C GLY A 158 -4.30 3.05 -3.82
N LEU A 159 -5.14 3.55 -2.92
CA LEU A 159 -6.59 3.39 -2.97
C LEU A 159 -7.17 4.12 -4.19
N GLN A 160 -6.73 5.36 -4.43
CA GLN A 160 -7.12 6.15 -5.59
C GLN A 160 -6.74 5.45 -6.90
N TYR A 161 -5.55 4.83 -6.94
CA TYR A 161 -5.12 4.06 -8.10
C TYR A 161 -6.00 2.84 -8.35
N LEU A 162 -6.32 2.07 -7.32
CA LEU A 162 -7.20 0.90 -7.45
C LEU A 162 -8.62 1.29 -7.91
N GLU A 163 -9.13 2.45 -7.50
CA GLU A 163 -10.43 2.98 -7.95
C GLU A 163 -10.43 3.34 -9.44
N VAL A 164 -9.41 4.07 -9.89
CA VAL A 164 -9.26 4.43 -11.31
C VAL A 164 -9.15 3.16 -12.17
N GLU A 165 -8.39 2.16 -11.72
CA GLU A 165 -8.29 0.87 -12.41
C GLU A 165 -9.66 0.17 -12.49
N ALA A 166 -10.41 0.09 -11.38
CA ALA A 166 -11.73 -0.55 -11.35
C ALA A 166 -12.75 0.15 -12.27
N LEU A 167 -12.78 1.48 -12.29
CA LEU A 167 -13.65 2.27 -13.17
C LEU A 167 -13.31 2.03 -14.66
N SER A 168 -12.03 1.95 -14.97
CA SER A 168 -11.56 1.69 -16.34
C SER A 168 -11.99 0.31 -16.85
N GLN A 169 -11.98 -0.71 -15.98
CA GLN A 169 -12.41 -2.06 -16.33
C GLN A 169 -13.93 -2.14 -16.53
N ASN A 170 -14.70 -1.45 -15.69
CA ASN A 170 -16.16 -1.39 -15.86
C ASN A 170 -16.56 -0.70 -17.16
N LYS A 171 -15.83 0.34 -17.60
CA LYS A 171 -16.09 1.01 -18.88
C LYS A 171 -15.78 0.12 -20.08
N LYS A 172 -14.84 -0.82 -19.99
CA LYS A 172 -14.53 -1.78 -21.06
C LYS A 172 -15.55 -2.91 -21.19
N LYS A 173 -16.29 -3.19 -20.12
CA LYS A 173 -17.33 -4.24 -20.08
C LYS A 173 -18.71 -3.75 -20.54
N LYS A 174 -18.91 -2.44 -20.62
CA LYS A 174 -20.10 -1.80 -21.19
C LYS A 174 -19.86 -1.49 -22.66
#